data_AF-A0A3D2NL12-F1
#
_entry.id   AF-A0A3D2NL12-F1
#
_cell.length_a   1.000
_cell.length_b   1.000
_cell.length_c   1.000
_cell.angle_alpha   90.00
_cell.angle_beta   90.00
_cell.angle_gamma   90.00
#
_symmetry.space_group_name_H-M   'P 1'
#
loop_
_entity.id
_entity.type
_entity.pdbx_description
1 polymer ?
#
loop_
_entity_poly.entity_id
_entity_poly.type
_entity_poly.pdbx_seq_one_letter_code
_entity_poly.pdbx_strand_id
1 'polypeptide(L)'
;KDRYGHYSIAEESMFDHTYQWGSKRTGPDLARVGGKYSNEWHRKHLKYPRDVVPESVMPNFFFLEKRPVNVERTVKTLKVMTQMPFNPVPKNIYTDEYIAGAAQELEGKTDMDAVIALLQSLGNHVKFEEGVNYRD
;
A
#
# COMPACT_ATOMS: atom_id res chain seq x y z
N LYS A 1 21.19 11.14 9.76
CA LYS A 1 20.14 10.21 10.23
C LYS A 1 18.95 10.40 9.30
N ASP A 2 18.76 9.51 8.32
CA ASP A 2 17.70 9.69 7.32
C ASP A 2 16.32 9.52 7.95
N ARG A 3 15.39 10.43 7.60
CA ARG A 3 14.04 10.48 8.18
C ARG A 3 13.14 9.32 7.73
N TYR A 4 13.38 8.78 6.54
CA TYR A 4 12.48 7.82 5.88
C TYR A 4 13.17 6.51 5.46
N GLY A 5 14.49 6.41 5.55
CA GLY A 5 15.25 5.26 5.04
C GLY A 5 15.79 5.50 3.64
N HIS A 6 16.08 4.42 2.90
CA HIS A 6 16.65 4.49 1.56
C HIS A 6 15.71 5.25 0.59
N TYR A 7 16.28 6.02 -0.34
CA TYR A 7 15.51 6.73 -1.35
C TYR A 7 14.72 5.75 -2.24
N SER A 8 13.60 6.23 -2.79
CA SER A 8 12.79 5.45 -3.73
C SER A 8 13.52 5.25 -5.05
N ILE A 9 13.35 4.07 -5.64
CA ILE A 9 13.89 3.72 -6.97
C ILE A 9 12.74 3.49 -7.95
N ALA A 10 13.02 3.56 -9.25
CA ALA A 10 11.98 3.49 -10.29
C ALA A 10 11.25 2.14 -10.30
N GLU A 11 11.97 1.06 -9.98
CA GLU A 11 11.47 -0.31 -9.95
C GLU A 11 10.32 -0.49 -8.95
N GLU A 12 10.30 0.29 -7.86
CA GLU A 12 9.30 0.18 -6.81
C GLU A 12 7.92 0.65 -7.23
N SER A 13 7.86 1.57 -8.20
CA SER A 13 6.62 2.06 -8.78
C SER A 13 6.33 1.48 -10.15
N MET A 14 7.06 0.44 -10.58
CA MET A 14 6.90 -0.18 -11.90
C MET A 14 5.47 -0.67 -12.16
N PHE A 15 4.78 -1.13 -11.11
CA PHE A 15 3.40 -1.65 -11.19
C PHE A 15 2.32 -0.67 -10.68
N ASP A 16 2.69 0.56 -10.33
CA ASP A 16 1.74 1.55 -9.81
C ASP A 16 0.96 2.21 -10.94
N HIS A 17 -0.31 1.83 -11.08
CA HIS A 17 -1.23 2.36 -12.10
C HIS A 17 -2.42 3.10 -11.46
N THR A 18 -2.38 4.42 -11.25
CA THR A 18 -1.29 5.40 -11.49
C THR A 18 -0.31 5.49 -10.32
N TYR A 19 0.89 6.06 -10.58
CA TYR A 19 1.94 6.27 -9.58
C TYR A 19 1.45 7.04 -8.33
N GLN A 20 2.01 6.68 -7.17
CA GLN A 20 1.61 7.23 -5.85
C GLN A 20 2.60 8.27 -5.29
N TRP A 21 3.39 8.90 -6.16
CA TRP A 21 4.38 9.89 -5.72
C TRP A 21 3.69 11.18 -5.26
N GLY A 22 4.03 11.61 -4.05
CA GLY A 22 3.47 12.82 -3.47
C GLY A 22 4.02 14.08 -4.14
N SER A 23 3.15 15.04 -4.46
CA SER A 23 3.54 16.40 -4.85
C SER A 23 3.61 17.37 -3.67
N LYS A 24 3.04 16.99 -2.51
CA LYS A 24 3.01 17.77 -1.27
C LYS A 24 3.12 16.84 -0.06
N ARG A 25 3.66 17.37 1.03
CA ARG A 25 3.74 16.69 2.34
C ARG A 25 3.05 17.52 3.41
N THR A 26 1.75 17.29 3.59
CA THR A 26 1.03 17.74 4.79
C THR A 26 1.29 16.79 5.96
N GLY A 27 1.31 15.48 5.67
CA GLY A 27 1.83 14.45 6.57
C GLY A 27 3.22 13.96 6.13
N PRO A 28 3.81 13.02 6.89
CA PRO A 28 5.08 12.39 6.53
C PRO A 28 5.00 11.59 5.23
N ASP A 29 6.16 11.29 4.64
CA ASP A 29 6.26 10.37 3.51
C ASP A 29 5.91 8.92 3.91
N LEU A 30 5.23 8.20 3.01
CA LEU A 30 4.72 6.84 3.25
C LEU A 30 5.48 5.74 2.50
N ALA A 31 6.44 6.08 1.62
CA ALA A 31 7.10 5.11 0.73
C ALA A 31 7.85 3.99 1.48
N ARG A 32 8.09 4.16 2.79
CA ARG A 32 8.87 3.27 3.66
C ARG A 32 8.19 3.02 5.00
N VAL A 33 6.86 3.01 5.03
CA VAL A 33 6.10 2.82 6.28
C VAL A 33 5.91 1.35 6.63
N GLY A 34 6.10 0.44 5.68
CA GLY A 34 5.96 -1.00 5.90
C GLY A 34 6.79 -1.50 7.08
N GLY A 35 6.16 -2.20 8.01
CA GLY A 35 6.80 -2.74 9.21
C GLY A 35 7.21 -1.71 10.27
N LYS A 36 7.06 -0.40 10.03
CA LYS A 36 7.45 0.65 10.99
C LYS A 36 6.48 0.78 12.17
N TYR A 37 5.19 0.55 11.91
CA TYR A 37 4.13 0.59 12.92
C TYR A 37 3.31 -0.70 12.89
N SER A 38 2.70 -1.07 14.02
CA SER A 38 1.83 -2.25 14.08
C SER A 38 0.50 -2.03 13.37
N ASN A 39 -0.16 -3.11 12.96
CA ASN A 39 -1.52 -3.04 12.39
C ASN A 39 -2.52 -2.38 13.35
N GLU A 40 -2.37 -2.61 14.65
CA GLU A 40 -3.20 -1.97 15.67
C GLU A 40 -2.96 -0.45 15.74
N TRP A 41 -1.70 -0.02 15.65
CA TRP A 41 -1.36 1.40 15.58
C TRP A 41 -1.98 2.05 14.35
N HIS A 42 -1.87 1.42 13.18
CA HIS A 42 -2.50 1.92 11.95
C HIS A 42 -4.01 2.02 12.08
N ARG A 43 -4.67 1.01 12.68
CA ARG A 43 -6.12 1.05 12.91
C ARG A 43 -6.53 2.20 13.83
N LYS A 44 -5.85 2.37 14.96
CA LYS A 44 -6.10 3.47 15.91
C LYS A 44 -5.85 4.83 15.26
N HIS A 45 -4.72 4.99 14.59
CA HIS A 45 -4.34 6.22 13.89
C HIS A 45 -5.32 6.58 12.77
N LEU A 46 -5.73 5.64 11.92
CA LEU A 46 -6.70 5.92 10.85
C LEU A 46 -8.08 6.27 11.40
N LYS A 47 -8.50 5.63 12.49
CA LYS A 47 -9.80 5.89 13.12
C LYS A 47 -9.85 7.29 13.74
N TYR A 48 -8.89 7.60 14.60
CA TYR A 48 -8.75 8.86 15.31
C TYR A 48 -7.26 9.25 15.44
N PRO A 49 -6.69 9.97 14.45
CA PRO A 49 -5.26 10.29 14.44
C PRO A 49 -4.79 11.05 15.68
N ARG A 50 -5.66 11.90 16.23
CA ARG A 50 -5.39 12.75 17.40
C ARG A 50 -5.28 11.96 18.71
N ASP A 51 -5.75 10.72 18.75
CA ASP A 51 -5.65 9.88 19.96
C ASP A 51 -4.23 9.33 20.15
N VAL A 52 -3.49 9.17 19.05
CA VAL A 52 -2.11 8.66 19.07
C VAL A 52 -1.06 9.72 18.75
N VAL A 53 -1.46 10.77 18.03
CA VAL A 53 -0.63 11.93 17.66
C VAL A 53 -1.48 13.19 17.86
N PRO A 54 -1.48 13.81 19.06
CA PRO A 54 -2.38 14.90 19.43
C PRO A 54 -2.42 16.07 18.45
N GLU A 55 -1.29 16.42 17.87
CA GLU A 55 -1.09 17.49 16.90
C GLU A 55 -1.45 17.12 15.45
N SER A 56 -1.96 15.91 15.22
CA SER A 56 -2.26 15.42 13.86
C SER A 56 -3.37 16.24 13.20
N VAL A 57 -3.03 16.77 12.03
CA VAL A 57 -3.99 17.44 11.13
C VAL A 57 -4.73 16.44 10.23
N MET A 58 -4.43 15.14 10.33
CA MET A 58 -5.05 14.11 9.50
C MET A 58 -6.56 14.00 9.81
N PRO A 59 -7.42 13.86 8.78
CA PRO A 59 -8.85 13.59 8.97
C PRO A 59 -9.09 12.22 9.61
N ASN A 60 -10.27 12.05 10.23
CA ASN A 60 -10.67 10.77 10.81
C ASN A 60 -11.27 9.87 9.72
N PHE A 61 -10.82 8.62 9.63
CA PHE A 61 -11.29 7.62 8.66
C PHE A 61 -12.01 6.43 9.32
N PHE A 62 -12.71 6.67 10.44
CA PHE A 62 -13.45 5.63 11.19
C PHE A 62 -14.45 4.83 10.36
N PHE A 63 -14.96 5.39 9.25
CA PHE A 63 -15.92 4.73 8.38
C PHE A 63 -15.33 3.52 7.64
N LEU A 64 -14.00 3.44 7.49
CA LEU A 64 -13.33 2.31 6.85
C LEU A 64 -13.53 0.98 7.60
N GLU A 65 -13.75 1.01 8.91
CA GLU A 65 -14.03 -0.20 9.70
C GLU A 65 -15.37 -0.85 9.35
N LYS A 66 -16.30 -0.08 8.78
CA LYS A 66 -17.66 -0.57 8.47
C LYS A 66 -17.87 -0.82 6.98
N ARG A 67 -16.97 -0.35 6.13
CA ARG A 67 -17.09 -0.48 4.67
C ARG A 67 -16.47 -1.81 4.23
N PRO A 68 -17.26 -2.75 3.68
CA PRO A 68 -16.72 -3.99 3.15
C PRO A 68 -15.91 -3.73 1.88
N VAL A 69 -14.88 -4.53 1.63
CA VAL A 69 -14.12 -4.47 0.39
C VAL A 69 -15.02 -4.82 -0.80
N ASN A 70 -14.91 -4.06 -1.89
CA ASN A 70 -15.60 -4.39 -3.13
C ASN A 70 -14.84 -5.49 -3.89
N VAL A 71 -15.18 -6.75 -3.60
CA VAL A 71 -14.53 -7.94 -4.15
C VAL A 71 -14.60 -8.00 -5.67
N GLU A 72 -15.78 -7.73 -6.24
CA GLU A 72 -15.99 -7.76 -7.69
C GLU A 72 -15.05 -6.77 -8.42
N ARG A 73 -14.97 -5.54 -7.89
CA ARG A 73 -14.07 -4.52 -8.43
C ARG A 73 -12.62 -4.95 -8.31
N THR A 74 -12.19 -5.52 -7.18
CA THR A 74 -10.81 -5.96 -6.98
C THR A 74 -10.43 -7.05 -7.98
N VAL A 75 -11.25 -8.10 -8.14
CA VAL A 75 -10.99 -9.18 -9.11
C VAL A 75 -10.91 -8.62 -10.53
N LYS A 76 -11.80 -7.69 -10.89
CA LYS A 76 -11.75 -7.01 -12.19
C LYS A 76 -10.46 -6.20 -12.36
N THR A 77 -10.05 -5.45 -11.34
CA THR A 77 -8.81 -4.67 -11.36
C THR A 77 -7.59 -5.56 -11.52
N LEU A 78 -7.49 -6.68 -10.80
CA LEU A 78 -6.39 -7.64 -10.95
C LEU A 78 -6.27 -8.14 -12.40
N LYS A 79 -7.40 -8.51 -13.03
CA LYS A 79 -7.42 -8.91 -14.45
C LYS A 79 -6.92 -7.79 -15.37
N VAL A 80 -7.43 -6.57 -15.17
CA VAL A 80 -7.03 -5.41 -15.99
C VAL A 80 -5.54 -5.09 -15.82
N MET A 81 -4.97 -5.21 -14.61
CA MET A 81 -3.54 -4.98 -14.38
C MET A 81 -2.65 -5.95 -15.16
N THR A 82 -3.11 -7.17 -15.46
CA THR A 82 -2.39 -8.11 -16.34
C THR A 82 -2.48 -7.76 -17.83
N GLN A 83 -3.42 -6.88 -18.21
CA GLN A 83 -3.73 -6.53 -19.61
C GLN A 83 -3.34 -5.10 -19.98
N MET A 84 -2.71 -4.35 -19.06
CA MET A 84 -2.32 -2.95 -19.32
C MET A 84 -1.34 -2.86 -20.50
N PRO A 85 -1.46 -1.81 -21.34
CA PRO A 85 -0.58 -1.62 -22.50
C PRO A 85 0.86 -1.26 -22.10
N PHE A 86 1.06 -0.68 -20.92
CA PHE A 86 2.36 -0.29 -20.39
C PHE A 86 2.56 -0.93 -19.01
N ASN A 87 3.69 -1.60 -18.81
CA ASN A 87 4.07 -2.30 -17.58
C ASN A 87 2.92 -3.17 -16.99
N PRO A 88 2.38 -4.14 -17.75
CA PRO A 88 1.41 -5.08 -17.19
C PRO A 88 2.05 -5.87 -16.05
N VAL A 89 1.25 -6.18 -15.03
CA VAL A 89 1.70 -7.12 -13.99
C VAL A 89 1.85 -8.49 -14.64
N PRO A 90 3.06 -9.10 -14.60
CA PRO A 90 3.28 -10.35 -15.29
C PRO A 90 2.52 -11.49 -14.62
N LYS A 91 2.08 -12.47 -15.43
CA LYS A 91 1.23 -13.58 -14.98
C LYS A 91 1.90 -14.57 -14.03
N ASN A 92 3.21 -14.47 -13.84
CA ASN A 92 3.91 -15.19 -12.78
C ASN A 92 3.71 -14.55 -11.39
N ILE A 93 3.28 -13.30 -11.32
CA ILE A 93 2.89 -12.60 -10.09
C ILE A 93 1.38 -12.73 -9.89
N TYR A 94 0.59 -12.30 -10.88
CA TYR A 94 -0.87 -12.49 -10.88
C TYR A 94 -1.22 -13.69 -11.75
N THR A 95 -1.13 -14.88 -11.15
CA THR A 95 -1.55 -16.12 -11.82
C THR A 95 -3.07 -16.19 -11.92
N ASP A 96 -3.58 -17.02 -12.84
CA ASP A 96 -5.02 -17.20 -12.98
C ASP A 96 -5.64 -17.82 -11.70
N GLU A 97 -4.88 -18.66 -10.98
CA GLU A 97 -5.25 -19.23 -9.68
C GLU A 97 -5.31 -18.16 -8.58
N TYR A 98 -4.33 -17.23 -8.55
CA TYR A 98 -4.34 -16.11 -7.59
C TYR A 98 -5.57 -15.23 -7.78
N ILE A 99 -5.89 -14.88 -9.02
CA ILE A 99 -7.08 -14.08 -9.35
C ILE A 99 -8.37 -14.83 -8.99
N ALA A 100 -8.42 -16.15 -9.19
CA ALA A 100 -9.57 -16.97 -8.82
C ALA A 100 -9.75 -17.06 -7.30
N GLY A 101 -8.65 -17.15 -6.53
CA GLY A 101 -8.66 -17.21 -5.07
C GLY A 101 -8.93 -15.88 -4.37
N ALA A 102 -8.68 -14.75 -5.04
CA ALA A 102 -8.80 -13.41 -4.44
C ALA A 102 -10.19 -13.13 -3.85
N ALA A 103 -11.26 -13.67 -4.43
CA ALA A 103 -12.60 -13.45 -3.91
C ALA A 103 -12.81 -14.04 -2.51
N GLN A 104 -12.22 -15.21 -2.27
CA GLN A 104 -12.30 -15.90 -0.98
C GLN A 104 -11.43 -15.22 0.08
N GLU A 105 -10.24 -14.73 -0.29
CA GLU A 105 -9.34 -14.04 0.65
C GLU A 105 -9.91 -12.70 1.16
N LEU A 106 -10.72 -12.05 0.33
CA LEU A 106 -11.34 -10.77 0.64
C LEU A 106 -12.68 -10.90 1.37
N GLU A 107 -13.19 -12.11 1.56
CA GLU A 107 -14.46 -12.35 2.24
C GLU A 107 -14.39 -11.85 3.69
N GLY A 108 -15.37 -11.03 4.07
CA GLY A 108 -15.46 -10.44 5.41
C GLY A 108 -14.39 -9.38 5.71
N LYS A 109 -13.52 -9.01 4.76
CA LYS A 109 -12.54 -7.95 4.94
C LYS A 109 -13.18 -6.57 4.81
N THR A 110 -12.70 -5.65 5.64
CA THR A 110 -13.09 -4.24 5.59
C THR A 110 -12.06 -3.43 4.82
N ASP A 111 -12.43 -2.24 4.37
CA ASP A 111 -11.48 -1.33 3.74
C ASP A 111 -10.39 -0.88 4.72
N MET A 112 -10.67 -0.88 6.02
CA MET A 112 -9.63 -0.66 7.03
C MET A 112 -8.54 -1.73 6.93
N ASP A 113 -8.92 -3.00 6.78
CA ASP A 113 -7.96 -4.10 6.64
C ASP A 113 -7.17 -3.97 5.34
N ALA A 114 -7.83 -3.60 4.24
CA ALA A 114 -7.19 -3.40 2.94
C ALA A 114 -6.18 -2.24 2.97
N VAL A 115 -6.53 -1.10 3.58
CA VAL A 115 -5.62 0.06 3.70
C VAL A 115 -4.43 -0.28 4.59
N ILE A 116 -4.64 -1.00 5.70
CA ILE A 116 -3.54 -1.44 6.57
C ILE A 116 -2.62 -2.39 5.80
N ALA A 117 -3.17 -3.34 5.04
CA ALA A 117 -2.36 -4.26 4.24
C ALA A 117 -1.50 -3.51 3.20
N LEU A 118 -2.08 -2.50 2.53
CA LEU A 118 -1.33 -1.63 1.62
C LEU A 118 -0.20 -0.88 2.35
N LEU A 119 -0.50 -0.22 3.48
CA LEU A 119 0.52 0.53 4.23
C LEU A 119 1.66 -0.39 4.70
N GLN A 120 1.36 -1.64 5.06
CA GLN A 120 2.37 -2.61 5.45
C GLN A 120 3.24 -3.11 4.28
N SER A 121 2.77 -3.03 3.04
CA SER A 121 3.58 -3.44 1.88
C SER A 121 4.53 -2.34 1.41
N LEU A 122 4.21 -1.06 1.67
CA LEU A 122 4.99 0.08 1.17
C LEU A 122 6.45 0.06 1.63
N GLY A 123 7.35 -0.10 0.67
CA GLY A 123 8.79 -0.07 0.87
C GLY A 123 9.43 -1.37 1.30
N ASN A 124 8.68 -2.48 1.29
CA ASN A 124 9.18 -3.81 1.65
C ASN A 124 9.52 -4.70 0.45
N HIS A 125 9.32 -4.21 -0.78
CA HIS A 125 9.50 -5.00 -2.01
C HIS A 125 10.96 -5.11 -2.46
N VAL A 126 11.81 -4.14 -2.10
CA VAL A 126 13.23 -4.11 -2.46
C VAL A 126 14.07 -4.22 -1.20
N LYS A 127 14.99 -5.18 -1.17
CA LYS A 127 15.99 -5.32 -0.11
C LYS A 127 17.25 -4.61 -0.55
N PHE A 128 17.51 -3.45 0.04
CA PHE A 128 18.71 -2.66 -0.25
C PHE A 128 19.94 -3.32 0.38
N GLU A 129 20.98 -3.49 -0.41
CA GLU A 129 22.28 -3.96 0.05
C GLU A 129 23.15 -2.78 0.45
N GLU A 130 23.87 -2.93 1.57
CA GLU A 130 24.74 -1.88 2.08
C GLU A 130 25.95 -1.69 1.16
N GLY A 131 26.18 -0.45 0.71
CA GLY A 131 27.31 -0.10 -0.15
C GLY A 131 27.04 -0.13 -1.66
N VAL A 132 25.84 -0.57 -2.09
CA VAL A 132 25.44 -0.49 -3.50
C VAL A 132 24.85 0.88 -3.82
N ASN A 133 25.30 1.51 -4.91
CA ASN A 133 24.71 2.75 -5.41
C ASN A 133 23.60 2.44 -6.42
N TYR A 134 22.35 2.68 -6.04
CA TYR A 134 21.17 2.50 -6.90
C TYR A 134 20.78 3.78 -7.68
N ARG A 135 21.71 4.74 -7.84
CA ARG A 135 21.50 5.98 -8.61
C ARG A 135 22.04 5.93 -10.04
N ASP A 136 22.90 4.98 -10.33
CA ASP A 136 23.60 4.82 -11.61
C ASP A 136 23.02 3.61 -12.36
#